data_AF-A0A0A8X2V3-F1
#
_entry.id   AF-A0A0A8X2V3-F1
#
_cell.length_a   1.000
_cell.length_b   1.000
_cell.length_c   1.000
_cell.angle_alpha   90.00
_cell.angle_beta   90.00
_cell.angle_gamma   90.00
#
_symmetry.space_group_name_H-M   'P 1'
#
loop_
_entity.id
_entity.type
_entity.pdbx_description
1 polymer ?
#
loop_
_entity_poly.entity_id
_entity_poly.type
_entity_poly.pdbx_seq_one_letter_code
_entity_poly.pdbx_strand_id
1 'polypeptide(L)'
;MKRLIVTMLVFIIVGIGSFWTFDYVSRDGDFTKWSHTTMGYEHYKEGKKYYLGYDINWEGIGKPTLEKVEFIKKDGTIVAKDDDEFKNEPYIAKNRNISGLDEESVLEEGKHEDLTDIKNYQVDEDFHLILAAQYIQRHDS
;
A
#
# COMPACT_ATOMS: atom_id res chain seq x y z
N MET A 1 32.48 27.54 -35.79
CA MET A 1 32.32 26.07 -35.68
C MET A 1 32.82 25.49 -34.36
N LYS A 2 34.11 25.61 -33.99
CA LYS A 2 34.64 25.00 -32.74
C LYS A 2 33.88 25.40 -31.46
N ARG A 3 33.52 26.68 -31.30
CA ARG A 3 32.74 27.17 -30.14
C ARG A 3 31.34 26.55 -30.06
N LEU A 4 30.64 26.44 -31.19
CA LEU A 4 29.31 25.80 -31.26
C LEU A 4 29.37 24.32 -30.88
N ILE A 5 30.40 23.60 -31.32
CA ILE A 5 30.60 22.18 -30.97
C ILE A 5 30.84 22.02 -29.47
N VAL A 6 31.68 22.85 -28.86
CA VAL A 6 31.94 22.84 -27.41
C VAL A 6 30.66 23.17 -26.63
N THR A 7 29.92 24.20 -27.04
CA THR A 7 28.64 24.54 -26.41
C THR A 7 27.64 23.40 -26.48
N MET A 8 27.52 22.73 -27.63
CA MET A 8 26.62 21.58 -27.81
C MET A 8 27.03 20.40 -26.92
N LEU A 9 28.33 20.12 -26.80
CA LEU A 9 28.87 19.09 -25.90
C LEU A 9 28.54 19.39 -24.43
N VAL A 10 28.68 20.65 -24.00
CA VAL A 10 28.31 21.06 -22.63
C VAL A 10 26.82 20.85 -22.39
N PHE A 11 25.95 21.24 -23.34
CA PHE A 11 24.51 21.00 -23.20
C PHE A 11 24.15 19.52 -23.12
N ILE A 12 24.83 18.66 -23.88
CA ILE A 12 24.63 17.21 -23.81
C ILE A 12 25.04 16.67 -22.44
N ILE A 13 26.21 17.07 -21.93
CA ILE A 13 26.69 16.63 -20.61
C ILE A 13 25.74 17.09 -19.50
N VAL A 14 25.29 18.35 -19.55
CA VAL A 14 24.32 18.88 -18.57
C VAL A 14 22.99 18.15 -18.69
N GLY A 15 22.48 17.92 -19.91
CA GLY A 15 21.22 17.22 -20.12
C GLY A 15 21.25 15.78 -19.60
N ILE A 16 22.34 15.06 -19.88
CA ILE A 16 22.54 13.69 -19.35
C ILE A 16 22.64 13.75 -17.82
N GLY A 17 23.45 14.66 -17.26
CA GLY A 17 23.58 14.80 -15.81
C GLY A 17 22.24 15.08 -15.11
N SER A 18 21.45 16.01 -15.65
CA SER A 18 20.10 16.31 -15.12
C SER A 18 19.16 15.11 -15.22
N PHE A 19 19.20 14.36 -16.32
CA PHE A 19 18.37 13.17 -16.50
C PHE A 19 18.71 12.07 -15.47
N TRP A 20 19.99 11.78 -15.26
CA TRP A 20 20.43 10.78 -14.28
C TRP A 20 20.12 11.19 -12.85
N THR A 21 20.33 12.47 -12.50
CA THR A 21 19.94 12.99 -11.19
C THR A 21 18.43 12.88 -10.97
N PHE A 22 17.63 13.17 -12.00
CA PHE A 22 16.18 13.04 -11.90
C PHE A 22 15.75 11.58 -11.70
N ASP A 23 16.29 10.63 -12.49
CA ASP A 23 16.01 9.20 -12.34
C ASP A 23 16.36 8.71 -10.92
N TYR A 24 17.54 9.06 -10.42
CA TYR A 24 17.99 8.69 -9.08
C TYR A 24 17.05 9.20 -7.98
N VAL A 25 16.73 10.50 -7.97
CA VAL A 25 15.87 11.07 -6.91
C VAL A 25 14.41 10.61 -7.06
N SER A 26 13.95 10.26 -8.27
CA SER A 26 12.59 9.76 -8.48
C SER A 26 12.37 8.31 -8.04
N ARG A 27 13.44 7.53 -7.85
CA ARG A 27 13.39 6.12 -7.46
C ARG A 27 13.36 5.90 -5.95
N ASP A 28 13.91 6.83 -5.18
CA ASP A 28 14.00 6.75 -3.73
C ASP A 28 12.72 7.32 -3.10
N GLY A 29 11.61 6.59 -3.26
CA GLY A 29 10.39 6.89 -2.53
C GLY A 29 9.92 5.72 -1.68
N ASP A 30 9.54 6.00 -0.45
CA ASP A 30 9.16 5.01 0.55
C ASP A 30 7.73 5.24 1.06
N PHE A 31 7.04 4.15 1.38
CA PHE A 31 5.75 4.19 2.06
C PHE A 31 5.95 3.99 3.56
N THR A 32 5.59 5.00 4.35
CA THR A 32 5.68 4.95 5.81
C THR A 32 4.31 4.81 6.42
N LYS A 33 4.12 3.77 7.23
CA LYS A 33 2.93 3.62 8.06
C LYS A 33 3.05 4.45 9.33
N TRP A 34 2.09 5.32 9.60
CA TRP A 34 2.09 6.19 10.79
C TRP A 34 0.99 5.88 11.81
N SER A 35 0.05 4.99 11.50
CA SER A 35 -0.92 4.49 12.47
C SER A 35 -0.73 3.01 12.83
N HIS A 36 -1.19 2.66 14.02
CA HIS A 36 -1.04 1.32 14.60
C HIS A 36 -2.38 0.80 15.09
N THR A 37 -3.00 -0.05 14.28
CA THR A 37 -4.15 -0.86 14.70
C THR A 37 -3.69 -2.27 14.97
N THR A 38 -3.94 -2.75 16.18
CA THR A 38 -3.75 -4.15 16.60
C THR A 38 -5.09 -4.80 16.85
N MET A 39 -5.10 -6.13 16.76
CA MET A 39 -6.30 -6.92 16.92
C MET A 39 -5.95 -8.20 17.68
N GLY A 40 -6.79 -8.54 18.66
CA GLY A 40 -6.70 -9.80 19.39
C GLY A 40 -7.38 -10.96 18.66
N TYR A 41 -6.99 -12.18 18.99
CA TYR A 41 -7.51 -13.42 18.38
C TYR A 41 -9.01 -13.60 18.62
N GLU A 42 -9.53 -13.05 19.72
CA GLU A 42 -10.95 -13.12 20.10
C GLU A 42 -11.92 -12.60 19.03
N HIS A 43 -11.47 -11.68 18.17
CA HIS A 43 -12.31 -11.07 17.14
C HIS A 43 -12.43 -11.92 15.86
N TYR A 44 -11.64 -13.00 15.72
CA TYR A 44 -11.70 -13.93 14.58
C TYR A 44 -12.56 -15.16 14.83
N LYS A 45 -13.12 -15.32 16.04
CA LYS A 45 -13.78 -16.54 16.52
C LYS A 45 -14.98 -17.04 15.71
N GLU A 46 -15.50 -16.25 14.78
CA GLU A 46 -16.67 -16.58 13.96
C GLU A 46 -16.34 -16.71 12.47
N GLY A 47 -15.07 -16.64 12.06
CA GLY A 47 -14.69 -16.65 10.65
C GLY A 47 -15.16 -15.42 9.87
N LYS A 48 -15.63 -14.37 10.56
CA LYS A 48 -16.01 -13.09 9.98
C LYS A 48 -14.78 -12.28 9.58
N LYS A 49 -14.95 -11.39 8.59
CA LYS A 49 -13.90 -10.45 8.20
C LYS A 49 -13.75 -9.38 9.27
N TYR A 50 -12.53 -8.89 9.41
CA TYR A 50 -12.24 -7.71 10.19
C TYR A 50 -11.38 -6.75 9.39
N TYR A 51 -11.74 -5.48 9.47
CA TYR A 51 -11.15 -4.42 8.66
C TYR A 51 -10.22 -3.60 9.53
N LEU A 52 -8.93 -3.63 9.19
CA LEU A 52 -7.87 -2.90 9.89
C LEU A 52 -7.40 -1.75 9.01
N GLY A 53 -7.59 -0.53 9.49
CA GLY A 53 -7.12 0.67 8.81
C GLY A 53 -5.73 1.07 9.21
N TYR A 54 -4.96 1.47 8.21
CA TYR A 54 -3.62 1.99 8.32
C TYR A 54 -3.48 3.23 7.47
N ASP A 55 -2.99 4.29 8.07
CA ASP A 55 -2.65 5.50 7.34
C ASP A 55 -1.23 5.35 6.81
N ILE A 56 -1.08 5.57 5.51
CA ILE A 56 0.17 5.41 4.78
C ILE A 56 0.54 6.77 4.18
N ASN A 57 1.74 7.23 4.49
CA ASN A 57 2.36 8.40 3.87
C ASN A 57 3.28 7.92 2.74
N TRP A 58 3.26 8.63 1.61
CA TRP A 58 4.23 8.46 0.53
C TRP A 58 5.28 9.55 0.62
N GLU A 59 6.52 9.15 0.84
CA GLU A 59 7.67 10.04 0.88
C GLU A 59 8.50 9.80 -0.38
N GLY A 60 8.24 10.55 -1.44
CA GLY A 60 8.98 10.42 -2.70
C GLY A 60 8.57 11.44 -3.74
N ILE A 61 9.26 11.44 -4.88
CA ILE A 61 8.91 12.32 -6.01
C ILE A 61 7.95 11.58 -6.95
N GLY A 62 6.85 12.25 -7.29
CA GLY A 62 5.87 11.76 -8.26
C GLY A 62 4.67 11.09 -7.61
N LYS A 63 3.89 10.40 -8.44
CA LYS A 63 2.61 9.76 -8.06
C LYS A 63 2.66 8.27 -8.42
N PRO A 64 3.21 7.42 -7.55
CA PRO A 64 3.37 6.01 -7.86
C PRO A 64 2.01 5.33 -8.01
N THR A 65 1.98 4.24 -8.77
CA THR A 65 0.78 3.41 -8.90
C THR A 65 0.96 2.17 -8.07
N LEU A 66 0.01 1.88 -7.17
CA LEU A 66 0.02 0.66 -6.36
C LEU A 66 -0.34 -0.54 -7.24
N GLU A 67 0.55 -1.52 -7.29
CA GLU A 67 0.30 -2.78 -7.99
C GLU A 67 -0.20 -3.87 -7.04
N LYS A 68 0.39 -3.95 -5.84
CA LYS A 68 0.12 -4.99 -4.86
C LYS A 68 0.47 -4.52 -3.45
N VAL A 69 -0.29 -5.01 -2.47
CA VAL A 69 0.09 -4.97 -1.05
C VAL A 69 0.24 -6.39 -0.55
N GLU A 70 1.38 -6.66 0.09
CA GLU A 70 1.69 -7.95 0.70
C GLU A 70 1.94 -7.76 2.18
N PHE A 71 1.38 -8.68 2.99
CA PHE A 71 1.63 -8.71 4.42
C PHE A 71 2.70 -9.74 4.69
N ILE A 72 3.77 -9.33 5.36
CA ILE A 72 4.93 -10.18 5.65
C ILE A 72 4.98 -10.37 7.17
N LYS A 73 5.00 -11.64 7.62
CA LYS A 73 5.18 -12.00 9.02
C LYS A 73 6.59 -11.63 9.49
N LYS A 74 6.79 -11.66 10.81
CA LYS A 74 8.12 -11.44 11.41
C LYS A 74 9.18 -12.44 10.93
N ASP A 75 8.77 -13.63 10.50
CA ASP A 75 9.66 -14.67 9.96
C ASP A 75 9.97 -14.48 8.46
N GLY A 76 9.43 -13.44 7.81
CA GLY A 76 9.63 -13.15 6.39
C GLY A 76 8.65 -13.88 5.46
N THR A 77 7.71 -14.68 5.98
CA THR A 77 6.69 -15.34 5.15
C THR A 77 5.55 -14.40 4.80
N ILE A 78 5.03 -14.49 3.57
CA ILE A 78 3.91 -13.67 3.09
C ILE A 78 2.60 -14.31 3.56
N VAL A 79 1.77 -13.57 4.31
CA VAL A 79 0.49 -13.97 4.95
C VAL A 79 -0.65 -14.20 3.93
N ALA A 80 -0.35 -14.60 2.70
CA ALA A 80 -1.35 -14.69 1.63
C ALA A 80 -1.05 -15.81 0.63
N LYS A 81 -0.09 -16.69 0.93
CA LYS A 81 0.03 -17.93 0.17
C LYS A 81 -1.04 -18.90 0.65
N ASP A 82 -1.52 -19.77 -0.24
CA ASP A 82 -2.59 -20.77 -0.02
C ASP A 82 -2.38 -21.74 1.17
N ASP A 83 -1.34 -21.53 1.99
CA ASP A 83 -0.95 -22.31 3.15
C ASP A 83 -1.10 -21.54 4.48
N ASP A 84 -1.61 -20.30 4.46
CA ASP A 84 -1.84 -19.50 5.66
C ASP A 84 -3.28 -19.62 6.19
N GLU A 85 -3.42 -19.65 7.51
CA GLU A 85 -4.71 -19.64 8.21
C GLU A 85 -5.51 -18.33 8.04
N PHE A 86 -4.98 -17.37 7.27
CA PHE A 86 -5.57 -16.06 7.07
C PHE A 86 -5.72 -15.73 5.59
N LYS A 87 -6.91 -15.28 5.20
CA LYS A 87 -7.17 -14.63 3.93
C LYS A 87 -7.14 -13.12 4.12
N ASN A 88 -6.33 -12.45 3.31
CA ASN A 88 -6.12 -11.00 3.38
C ASN A 88 -6.53 -10.35 2.06
N GLU A 89 -7.42 -9.37 2.14
CA GLU A 89 -7.90 -8.57 1.01
C GLU A 89 -7.60 -7.10 1.30
N PRO A 90 -6.62 -6.50 0.60
CA PRO A 90 -6.25 -5.12 0.87
C PRO A 90 -7.05 -4.17 -0.04
N TYR A 91 -7.53 -3.07 0.54
CA TYR A 91 -8.35 -2.04 -0.10
C TYR A 91 -7.82 -0.63 0.23
N ILE A 92 -8.21 0.36 -0.56
CA ILE A 92 -8.06 1.78 -0.24
C ILE A 92 -9.43 2.32 0.19
N ALA A 93 -9.50 2.96 1.34
CA ALA A 93 -10.69 3.69 1.74
C ALA A 93 -10.60 5.15 1.29
N LYS A 94 -11.70 5.67 0.73
CA LYS A 94 -11.83 7.09 0.41
C LYS A 94 -11.82 7.97 1.66
N ASN A 95 -12.29 7.43 2.78
CA ASN A 95 -12.45 8.12 4.05
C ASN A 95 -11.62 7.42 5.15
N ARG A 96 -11.09 8.19 6.11
CA ARG A 96 -10.30 7.67 7.25
C ARG A 96 -11.19 7.19 8.41
N ASN A 97 -12.29 6.49 8.11
CA ASN A 97 -13.36 6.17 9.05
C ASN A 97 -13.35 4.71 9.56
N ILE A 98 -12.39 3.90 9.12
CA ILE A 98 -12.23 2.49 9.51
C ILE A 98 -10.88 2.33 10.17
N SER A 99 -10.77 2.45 11.49
CA SER A 99 -9.52 2.15 12.19
C SER A 99 -9.40 0.65 12.48
N GLY A 100 -10.48 0.05 13.01
CA GLY A 100 -10.60 -1.36 13.32
C GLY A 100 -12.08 -1.68 13.54
N LEU A 101 -12.71 -2.38 12.60
CA LEU A 101 -14.14 -2.69 12.65
C LEU A 101 -14.41 -4.12 12.18
N ASP A 102 -15.38 -4.77 12.81
CA ASP A 102 -15.93 -6.03 12.31
C ASP A 102 -16.78 -5.80 11.06
N GLU A 103 -16.99 -6.88 10.31
CA GLU A 103 -17.76 -6.88 9.06
C GLU A 103 -19.20 -6.37 9.22
N GLU A 104 -19.85 -6.65 10.35
CA GLU A 104 -21.23 -6.22 10.62
C GLU A 104 -21.30 -4.70 10.72
N SER A 105 -20.41 -4.09 11.51
CA SER A 105 -20.29 -2.63 11.63
C SER A 105 -19.96 -1.95 10.30
N VAL A 106 -19.08 -2.55 9.47
CA VAL A 106 -18.72 -1.98 8.16
C VAL A 106 -19.91 -2.01 7.20
N LEU A 107 -20.74 -3.06 7.25
CA LEU A 107 -21.93 -3.19 6.40
C LEU A 107 -23.08 -2.30 6.88
N GLU A 108 -23.34 -2.25 8.19
CA GLU A 108 -24.42 -1.43 8.77
C GLU A 108 -24.19 0.07 8.56
N GLU A 109 -22.94 0.52 8.68
CA GLU A 109 -22.58 1.93 8.49
C GLU A 109 -22.34 2.29 7.02
N GLY A 110 -22.51 1.35 6.08
CA GLY A 110 -22.31 1.57 4.64
C GLY A 110 -20.87 1.84 4.23
N LYS A 111 -19.90 1.59 5.12
CA LYS A 111 -18.47 1.88 4.90
C LYS A 111 -17.82 1.00 3.84
N HIS A 112 -18.43 -0.13 3.50
CA HIS A 112 -17.96 -0.99 2.42
C HIS A 112 -17.95 -0.29 1.05
N GLU A 113 -18.88 0.65 0.81
CA GLU A 113 -18.97 1.38 -0.46
C GLU A 113 -17.81 2.38 -0.66
N ASP A 114 -17.11 2.72 0.41
CA ASP A 114 -15.94 3.58 0.40
C ASP A 114 -14.64 2.81 0.07
N LEU A 115 -14.70 1.48 -0.02
CA LEU A 115 -13.55 0.62 -0.28
C LEU A 115 -13.33 0.45 -1.79
N THR A 116 -12.11 0.69 -2.23
CA THR A 116 -11.67 0.54 -3.61
C THR A 116 -10.52 -0.45 -3.68
N ASP A 117 -10.48 -1.30 -4.70
CA ASP A 117 -9.35 -2.20 -4.92
C ASP A 117 -8.05 -1.41 -5.13
N ILE A 118 -6.95 -1.98 -4.64
CA ILE A 118 -5.62 -1.34 -4.72
C ILE A 118 -5.07 -1.32 -6.15
N LYS A 119 -5.50 -2.25 -6.98
CA LYS A 119 -4.90 -2.47 -8.30
C LYS A 119 -5.05 -1.22 -9.17
N ASN A 120 -3.92 -0.66 -9.58
CA ASN A 120 -3.83 0.58 -10.36
C ASN A 120 -4.25 1.85 -9.61
N TYR A 121 -4.26 1.82 -8.28
CA TYR A 121 -4.51 3.03 -7.50
C TYR A 121 -3.30 3.97 -7.61
N GLN A 122 -3.52 5.19 -8.11
CA GLN A 122 -2.47 6.20 -8.19
C GLN A 122 -2.42 6.97 -6.87
N VAL A 123 -1.27 6.91 -6.20
CA VAL A 123 -1.03 7.66 -4.97
C VAL A 123 -0.73 9.11 -5.34
N ASP A 124 -1.58 10.02 -4.93
CA ASP A 124 -1.40 11.46 -5.08
C ASP A 124 -1.15 12.19 -3.76
N GLU A 125 -1.60 11.60 -2.64
CA GLU A 125 -1.41 12.09 -1.27
C GLU A 125 -1.47 10.91 -0.26
N ASP A 126 -1.42 11.23 1.04
CA ASP A 126 -1.63 10.28 2.13
C ASP A 126 -2.94 9.51 1.96
N PHE A 127 -2.86 8.19 1.96
CA PHE A 127 -4.02 7.33 1.76
C PHE A 127 -4.27 6.41 2.95
N HIS A 128 -5.50 5.91 3.01
CA HIS A 128 -5.95 5.01 4.06
C HIS A 128 -6.06 3.59 3.51
N LEU A 129 -5.13 2.73 3.90
CA LEU A 129 -5.06 1.33 3.54
C LEU A 129 -5.92 0.51 4.51
N ILE A 130 -6.87 -0.24 3.98
CA ILE A 130 -7.69 -1.18 4.73
C ILE A 130 -7.22 -2.60 4.45
N LEU A 131 -6.90 -3.35 5.48
CA LEU A 131 -6.71 -4.78 5.43
C LEU A 131 -7.98 -5.46 5.92
N ALA A 132 -8.73 -6.10 5.02
CA ALA A 132 -9.75 -7.05 5.41
C ALA A 132 -9.11 -8.41 5.64
N ALA A 133 -8.98 -8.79 6.90
CA ALA A 133 -8.41 -10.06 7.32
C ALA A 133 -9.52 -11.03 7.74
N GLN A 134 -9.41 -12.28 7.32
CA GLN A 134 -10.35 -13.34 7.69
C GLN A 134 -9.56 -14.57 8.13
N TYR A 135 -9.87 -15.10 9.31
CA TYR A 135 -9.33 -16.37 9.75
C TYR A 135 -10.08 -17.51 9.08
N ILE A 136 -9.36 -18.31 8.30
CA ILE A 136 -9.88 -19.54 7.71
C ILE A 136 -9.32 -20.69 8.55
N GLN A 137 -10.12 -21.15 9.50
CA GLN A 137 -9.76 -22.28 10.34
C GLN A 137 -9.50 -23.50 9.44
N ARG A 138 -8.26 -23.97 9.38
CA ARG A 138 -7.89 -25.19 8.66
C ARG A 138 -8.57 -26.35 9.37
N HIS A 139 -9.55 -26.97 8.71
CA HIS A 139 -10.05 -28.26 9.16
C HIS A 139 -8.95 -29.28 8.85
N ASP A 140 -8.12 -29.59 9.83
CA ASP A 140 -7.25 -30.77 9.77
C ASP A 140 -8.17 -31.99 9.61
N SER A 141 -8.17 -32.56 8.41
CA SER A 141 -8.84 -33.80 8.04
C SER A 141 -7.92 -34.99 8.29
#